data_AF-A0A7S2VXS0-F1
#
_entry.id   AF-A0A7S2VXS0-F1
#
_cell.length_a   1.000
_cell.length_b   1.000
_cell.length_c   1.000
_cell.angle_alpha   90.00
_cell.angle_beta   90.00
_cell.angle_gamma   90.00
#
_symmetry.space_group_name_H-M   'P 1'
#
loop_
_entity.id
_entity.type
_entity.pdbx_description
1 polymer ?
#
loop_
_entity_poly.entity_id
_entity_poly.type
_entity_poly.pdbx_seq_one_letter_code
_entity_poly.pdbx_strand_id
1 'polypeptide(L)'
;YCRVSEQFLRYVVKYLGQNELDTLMKDVARHVNAWTLKQKESETAKHVDLPVDAMKYIESMLALITKHYDDVNYVISVKWYVYLAEVLHGESKNRFSETLLECVSTGGDITDPLCLH
;
A
#
# COMPACT_ATOMS: atom_id res chain seq x y z
N TYR A 1 -5.31 6.36 12.79
CA TYR A 1 -4.06 5.61 12.62
C TYR A 1 -3.46 5.86 11.23
N CYS A 2 -4.09 5.41 10.13
CA CYS A 2 -3.52 5.57 8.77
C CYS A 2 -3.09 7.00 8.40
N ARG A 3 -3.87 8.03 8.77
CA ARG A 3 -3.49 9.44 8.58
C ARG A 3 -2.14 9.80 9.22
N VAL A 4 -1.87 9.29 10.42
CA VAL A 4 -0.61 9.56 11.13
C VAL A 4 0.54 8.78 10.47
N SER A 5 0.28 7.52 10.11
CA SER A 5 1.25 6.68 9.39
C SER A 5 1.65 7.30 8.04
N GLU A 6 0.70 7.89 7.30
CA GLU A 6 0.99 8.59 6.04
C GLU A 6 1.92 9.79 6.23
N GLN A 7 1.70 10.59 7.28
CA GLN A 7 2.59 11.71 7.59
C GLN A 7 3.98 11.23 8.00
N PHE A 8 4.04 10.15 8.78
CA PHE A 8 5.31 9.57 9.20
C PHE A 8 6.05 8.92 8.02
N LEU A 9 5.33 8.31 7.07
CA LEU A 9 5.90 7.72 5.86
C LEU A 9 6.71 8.74 5.06
N ARG A 10 6.24 9.99 4.95
CA ARG A 10 7.00 11.07 4.28
C ARG A 10 8.36 11.30 4.92
N TYR A 11 8.47 11.14 6.24
CA TYR A 11 9.73 11.23 6.95
C TYR A 11 10.59 9.99 6.70
N VAL A 12 10.02 8.78 6.83
CA VAL A 12 10.73 7.51 6.63
C VAL A 12 11.33 7.45 5.23
N VAL A 13 10.53 7.71 4.21
CA VAL A 13 10.95 7.65 2.80
C VAL A 13 12.03 8.70 2.48
N LYS A 14 12.01 9.86 3.15
CA LYS A 14 12.98 10.94 2.91
C LYS A 14 14.30 10.76 3.67
N TYR A 15 14.28 10.17 4.85
CA TYR A 15 15.40 10.22 5.79
C TYR A 15 15.89 8.87 6.29
N LEU A 16 15.13 7.79 6.09
CA LEU A 16 15.43 6.46 6.62
C LEU A 16 15.57 5.44 5.48
N GLY A 17 15.88 4.19 5.84
CA GLY A 17 16.12 3.11 4.90
C GLY A 17 14.91 2.21 4.67
N GLN A 18 15.13 1.19 3.84
CA GLN A 18 14.13 0.19 3.48
C GLN A 18 13.61 -0.60 4.70
N ASN A 19 14.45 -0.85 5.71
CA ASN A 19 14.04 -1.59 6.90
C ASN A 19 12.99 -0.84 7.72
N GLU A 20 13.15 0.47 7.85
CA GLU A 20 12.19 1.34 8.53
C GLU A 20 10.90 1.48 7.73
N LEU A 21 11.00 1.55 6.39
CA LEU A 21 9.84 1.51 5.51
C LEU A 21 9.05 0.20 5.67
N ASP A 22 9.72 -0.95 5.59
CA ASP A 22 9.08 -2.26 5.74
C ASP A 22 8.41 -2.38 7.12
N THR A 23 9.07 -1.88 8.17
CA THR A 23 8.54 -1.87 9.53
C THR A 23 7.27 -1.02 9.65
N LEU A 24 7.26 0.19 9.08
CA LEU A 24 6.07 1.04 9.08
C LEU A 24 4.93 0.40 8.29
N MET A 25 5.21 -0.12 7.10
CA MET A 25 4.21 -0.76 6.25
C MET A 25 3.62 -2.02 6.90
N LYS A 26 4.45 -2.81 7.58
CA LYS A 26 4.02 -3.94 8.40
C LYS A 26 3.07 -3.52 9.52
N ASP A 27 3.36 -2.42 10.19
CA ASP A 27 2.52 -1.92 11.29
C ASP A 27 1.15 -1.44 10.76
N VAL A 28 1.14 -0.76 9.61
CA VAL A 28 -0.10 -0.39 8.91
C VAL A 28 -0.90 -1.62 8.51
N ALA A 29 -0.27 -2.61 7.88
CA ALA A 29 -0.90 -3.87 7.47
C ALA A 29 -1.52 -4.61 8.67
N ARG A 30 -0.83 -4.64 9.81
CA ARG A 30 -1.34 -5.24 11.05
C ARG A 30 -2.59 -4.53 11.57
N HIS A 31 -2.59 -3.20 11.61
CA HIS A 31 -3.75 -2.43 12.07
C HIS A 31 -4.95 -2.60 11.14
N VAL A 32 -4.72 -2.62 9.83
CA VAL A 32 -5.75 -2.91 8.81
C VAL A 32 -6.33 -4.31 8.99
N ASN A 33 -5.48 -5.32 9.15
CA ASN A 33 -5.92 -6.70 9.35
C ASN A 33 -6.71 -6.86 10.66
N ALA A 34 -6.20 -6.29 11.76
CA ALA A 34 -6.87 -6.33 13.06
C ALA A 34 -8.25 -5.67 13.02
N TRP A 35 -8.38 -4.53 12.34
CA TRP A 35 -9.69 -3.89 12.13
C TRP A 35 -10.63 -4.79 11.33
N THR A 36 -10.14 -5.38 10.25
CA THR A 36 -10.93 -6.25 9.37
C THR A 36 -11.41 -7.51 10.09
N LEU A 37 -10.55 -8.14 10.90
CA LEU A 37 -10.89 -9.30 11.72
C LEU A 37 -11.97 -8.96 12.75
N LYS A 38 -11.78 -7.86 13.49
CA LYS A 38 -12.74 -7.42 14.51
C LYS A 38 -14.13 -7.15 13.90
N GLN A 39 -14.17 -6.58 12.71
CA GLN A 39 -15.43 -6.30 12.02
C GLN A 39 -16.11 -7.58 11.48
N LYS A 40 -15.34 -8.54 10.97
CA LYS A 40 -15.86 -9.86 10.57
C LYS A 40 -16.45 -10.63 11.76
N GLU A 41 -15.92 -10.43 12.97
CA GLU A 41 -16.46 -11.01 14.20
C GLU A 41 -17.77 -10.33 14.65
N SER A 42 -17.92 -9.03 14.40
CA SER A 42 -19.11 -8.26 14.82
C SER A 42 -20.25 -8.29 13.81
N GLU A 43 -19.96 -8.41 12.51
CA GLU A 43 -20.95 -8.41 11.45
C GLU A 43 -21.00 -9.79 10.77
N THR A 44 -22.15 -10.47 10.79
CA THR A 44 -22.47 -11.66 9.98
C THR A 44 -22.55 -11.36 8.46
N ALA A 45 -21.79 -10.38 7.97
CA ALA A 45 -21.76 -9.96 6.59
C ALA A 45 -20.60 -10.63 5.83
N LYS A 46 -20.86 -11.03 4.58
CA LYS A 46 -19.90 -11.75 3.72
C LYS A 46 -18.75 -10.87 3.21
N HIS A 47 -18.83 -9.55 3.34
CA HIS A 47 -17.79 -8.60 2.93
C HIS A 47 -17.71 -7.46 3.93
N VAL A 48 -16.50 -7.25 4.46
CA VAL A 48 -16.16 -6.12 5.34
C VAL A 48 -15.17 -5.27 4.58
N ASP A 49 -15.62 -4.10 4.18
CA ASP A 49 -14.80 -3.12 3.49
C ASP A 49 -14.22 -2.13 4.49
N LEU A 50 -12.97 -1.70 4.26
CA LEU A 50 -12.37 -0.62 5.04
C LEU A 50 -13.17 0.68 4.89
N PRO A 51 -13.14 1.56 5.89
CA PRO A 51 -13.68 2.89 5.74
C PRO A 51 -13.01 3.62 4.57
N VAL A 52 -13.80 4.35 3.77
CA VAL A 52 -13.33 5.07 2.58
C VAL A 52 -12.12 5.97 2.88
N ASP A 53 -12.12 6.67 4.02
CA ASP A 53 -11.00 7.52 4.41
C ASP A 53 -9.73 6.72 4.70
N ALA A 54 -9.85 5.53 5.29
CA ALA A 54 -8.70 4.66 5.52
C ALA A 54 -8.10 4.18 4.20
N MET A 55 -8.94 3.83 3.22
CA MET A 55 -8.49 3.47 1.88
C MET A 55 -7.77 4.61 1.17
N LYS A 56 -8.27 5.84 1.25
CA LYS A 56 -7.59 7.02 0.69
C LYS A 56 -6.21 7.23 1.29
N TYR A 57 -6.05 7.03 2.59
CA TYR A 57 -4.72 7.12 3.22
C TYR A 57 -3.79 5.99 2.77
N ILE A 58 -4.28 4.76 2.64
CA ILE A 58 -3.48 3.62 2.15
C ILE A 58 -3.05 3.85 0.70
N GLU A 59 -3.98 4.25 -0.17
CA GLU A 59 -3.72 4.66 -1.54
C GLU A 59 -2.63 5.74 -1.61
N SER A 60 -2.77 6.82 -0.84
CA SER A 60 -1.78 7.91 -0.81
C SER A 60 -0.40 7.43 -0.37
N MET A 61 -0.33 6.53 0.63
CA MET A 61 0.92 5.92 1.08
C MET A 61 1.58 5.09 -0.03
N LEU A 62 0.82 4.23 -0.69
CA LEU A 62 1.32 3.40 -1.78
C LEU A 62 1.79 4.26 -2.97
N ALA A 63 1.02 5.27 -3.35
CA ALA A 63 1.39 6.20 -4.40
C ALA A 63 2.67 6.99 -4.06
N LEU A 64 2.86 7.38 -2.81
CA LEU A 64 4.07 8.05 -2.35
C LEU A 64 5.30 7.14 -2.48
N ILE A 65 5.17 5.86 -2.10
CA ILE A 65 6.25 4.87 -2.24
C ILE A 65 6.57 4.66 -3.73
N THR A 66 5.55 4.42 -4.56
CA THR A 66 5.72 4.24 -6.01
C THR A 66 6.46 5.40 -6.65
N LYS A 67 6.03 6.63 -6.38
CA LYS A 67 6.64 7.84 -6.96
C LYS A 67 8.03 8.14 -6.41
N HIS A 68 8.34 7.70 -5.20
CA HIS A 68 9.65 7.96 -4.61
C HIS A 68 10.73 7.04 -5.17
N TYR A 69 10.43 5.75 -5.28
CA TYR A 69 11.40 4.77 -5.76
C TYR A 69 11.45 4.68 -7.29
N ASP A 70 10.34 4.96 -7.98
CA ASP A 70 10.22 4.95 -9.45
C ASP A 70 10.80 3.68 -10.12
N ASP A 71 10.75 2.57 -9.38
CA ASP A 71 11.20 1.25 -9.82
C ASP A 71 10.15 0.23 -9.38
N VAL A 72 9.45 -0.32 -10.36
CA VAL A 72 8.38 -1.29 -10.16
C VAL A 72 8.90 -2.55 -9.49
N ASN A 73 10.04 -3.08 -9.96
CA ASN A 73 10.63 -4.31 -9.40
C ASN A 73 10.98 -4.10 -7.92
N TYR A 74 11.48 -2.90 -7.57
CA TYR A 74 11.73 -2.56 -6.17
C TYR A 74 10.46 -2.50 -5.34
N VAL A 75 9.44 -1.74 -5.78
CA VAL A 75 8.24 -1.52 -4.94
C VAL A 75 7.42 -2.80 -4.73
N ILE A 76 7.37 -3.69 -5.72
CA ILE A 76 6.68 -4.98 -5.55
C ILE A 76 7.46 -5.96 -4.64
N SER A 77 8.79 -5.78 -4.52
CA SER A 77 9.60 -6.58 -3.59
C SER A 77 9.29 -6.27 -2.12
N VAL A 78 8.69 -5.11 -1.86
CA VAL A 78 8.24 -4.72 -0.52
C VAL A 78 6.99 -5.50 -0.15
N LYS A 79 7.15 -6.57 0.62
CA LYS A 79 6.07 -7.52 0.96
C LYS A 79 4.77 -6.86 1.42
N TRP A 80 4.85 -5.87 2.29
CA TRP A 80 3.67 -5.20 2.85
C TRP A 80 3.03 -4.19 1.90
N TYR A 81 3.77 -3.72 0.89
CA TYR A 81 3.24 -2.88 -0.18
C TYR A 81 2.20 -3.66 -0.99
N VAL A 82 2.56 -4.87 -1.46
CA VAL A 82 1.63 -5.74 -2.23
C VAL A 82 0.39 -6.06 -1.43
N TYR A 83 0.56 -6.48 -0.16
CA TYR A 83 -0.59 -6.75 0.72
C TYR A 83 -1.53 -5.55 0.86
N LEU A 84 -1.00 -4.35 1.09
CA LEU A 84 -1.82 -3.15 1.24
C LEU A 84 -2.48 -2.73 -0.08
N ALA A 85 -1.85 -3.00 -1.22
CA ALA A 85 -2.46 -2.80 -2.54
C ALA A 85 -3.64 -3.74 -2.79
N GLU A 86 -3.54 -5.00 -2.36
CA GLU A 86 -4.64 -5.98 -2.47
C GLU A 86 -5.87 -5.61 -1.63
N VAL A 87 -5.65 -4.91 -0.51
CA VAL A 87 -6.72 -4.43 0.36
C VAL A 87 -7.54 -3.30 -0.30
N LEU A 88 -6.94 -2.54 -1.23
CA LEU A 88 -7.65 -1.49 -1.94
C LEU A 88 -8.75 -2.07 -2.84
N HIS A 89 -9.86 -1.36 -2.94
CA HIS A 89 -10.95 -1.65 -3.87
C HIS A 89 -11.62 -0.35 -4.33
N GLY A 90 -12.54 -0.47 -5.28
CA GLY A 90 -13.26 0.68 -5.85
C GLY A 90 -12.33 1.74 -6.44
N GLU A 91 -12.67 3.01 -6.26
CA GLU A 91 -11.91 4.12 -6.83
C GLU A 91 -10.47 4.21 -6.34
N SER A 92 -10.20 3.89 -5.06
CA SER A 92 -8.83 3.95 -4.53
C SER A 92 -7.93 2.90 -5.20
N LYS A 93 -8.46 1.73 -5.54
CA LYS A 93 -7.71 0.74 -6.34
C LYS A 93 -7.43 1.26 -7.74
N ASN A 94 -8.42 1.87 -8.40
CA ASN A 94 -8.24 2.41 -9.75
C ASN A 94 -7.15 3.48 -9.80
N ARG A 95 -7.16 4.45 -8.87
CA ARG A 95 -6.13 5.51 -8.79
C ARG A 95 -4.74 4.96 -8.44
N PHE A 96 -4.68 3.97 -7.57
CA PHE A 96 -3.45 3.26 -7.27
C PHE A 96 -2.90 2.54 -8.51
N SER A 97 -3.74 1.79 -9.23
CA SER A 97 -3.35 1.09 -10.45
C SER A 97 -2.87 2.04 -11.54
N GLU A 98 -3.51 3.19 -11.70
CA GLU A 98 -3.05 4.26 -12.60
C GLU A 98 -1.65 4.73 -12.23
N THR A 99 -1.40 5.05 -10.94
CA THR A 99 -0.07 5.47 -10.46
C THR A 99 0.99 4.38 -10.67
N LEU A 100 0.64 3.11 -10.47
CA LEU A 100 1.56 1.99 -10.69
C LEU A 100 1.88 1.82 -12.18
N LEU A 101 0.89 1.92 -13.05
CA LEU A 101 1.08 1.83 -14.51
C LEU A 101 1.90 3.02 -15.04
N GLU A 102 1.74 4.22 -14.48
CA GLU A 102 2.60 5.36 -14.78
C GLU A 102 4.06 5.02 -14.46
N CYS A 103 4.34 4.47 -13.28
CA CYS A 103 5.68 4.03 -12.86
C CYS A 103 6.24 2.93 -13.78
N VAL A 104 5.41 1.98 -14.22
CA VAL A 104 5.80 0.98 -15.23
C VAL A 104 6.16 1.65 -16.56
N SER A 105 5.40 2.67 -16.97
CA SER A 105 5.60 3.33 -18.26
C SER A 105 6.86 4.21 -18.31
N THR A 106 7.31 4.70 -17.15
CA THR A 106 8.53 5.50 -16.99
C THR A 106 9.75 4.66 -16.60
N GLY A 107 9.52 3.48 -16.04
CA GLY A 107 10.53 2.55 -15.56
C GLY A 107 11.26 1.76 -16.64
N GLY A 108 12.31 1.05 -16.21
CA GLY A 108 13.09 0.12 -17.06
C GLY A 108 12.40 -1.23 -17.27
N ASP A 109 13.11 -2.18 -17.88
CA ASP A 109 12.59 -3.52 -18.15
C ASP A 109 12.04 -4.20 -16.87
N ILE A 110 10.85 -4.78 -16.99
CA ILE A 110 10.27 -5.63 -15.96
C ILE A 110 11.04 -6.96 -15.97
N THR A 111 11.79 -7.23 -14.90
CA THR A 111 12.67 -8.40 -14.84
C THR A 111 12.23 -9.41 -13.78
N ASP A 112 11.42 -8.99 -12.80
CA ASP A 112 10.87 -9.88 -11.78
C ASP A 112 9.56 -10.51 -12.27
N PRO A 113 9.44 -11.86 -12.35
CA PRO A 113 8.19 -12.53 -12.66
C PRO A 113 7.04 -12.19 -11.70
N LEU A 114 7.34 -11.76 -10.46
CA LEU A 114 6.34 -11.28 -9.52
C LEU A 114 5.61 -10.04 -10.02
N CYS A 115 6.17 -9.25 -10.94
CA CYS A 115 5.50 -8.10 -11.56
C CYS A 115 4.33 -8.51 -12.47
N LEU A 116 4.21 -9.80 -12.83
CA LEU A 116 3.12 -10.33 -13.66
C LEU A 116 1.89 -10.77 -12.82
N HIS A 117 2.05 -10.88 -11.50
CA HIS A 117 1.04 -11.35 -10.56
C HIS A 117 0.47 -10.19 -9.74
#